data_AF-A0A317PT31-F1
#
_entry.id   AF-A0A317PT31-F1
#
_cell.length_a   1.000
_cell.length_b   1.000
_cell.length_c   1.000
_cell.angle_alpha   90.00
_cell.angle_beta   90.00
_cell.angle_gamma   90.00
#
_symmetry.space_group_name_H-M   'P 1'
#
loop_
_entity.id
_entity.type
_entity.pdbx_description
1 polymer ?
#
loop_
_entity_poly.entity_id
_entity_poly.type
_entity_poly.pdbx_seq_one_letter_code
_entity_poly.pdbx_strand_id
1 'polypeptide(L)' 'ELGMEAIWKIEVEDFPAFILVDDKGNDFFQQITSKCNNCGMK' A
#
# COMPACT_ATOMS: atom_id res chain seq x y z
N GLU A 1 10.55 -6.94 -26.69
CA GLU A 1 11.32 -6.20 -25.66
C GLU A 1 10.35 -5.63 -24.64
N LEU A 2 10.69 -5.59 -23.35
CA LEU A 2 9.78 -5.17 -22.27
C LEU A 2 9.63 -3.63 -22.15
N GLY A 3 10.50 -2.85 -22.79
CA GLY A 3 10.40 -1.39 -22.81
C GLY A 3 10.30 -0.80 -21.40
N MET A 4 9.19 -0.11 -21.11
CA MET A 4 8.91 0.52 -19.81
C MET A 4 8.71 -0.50 -18.68
N GLU A 5 8.36 -1.76 -19.00
CA GLU A 5 8.12 -2.84 -18.03
C GLU A 5 9.41 -3.59 -17.64
N ALA A 6 10.58 -3.16 -18.14
CA ALA A 6 11.85 -3.76 -17.76
C ALA A 6 12.19 -3.52 -16.27
N ILE A 7 13.12 -4.32 -15.71
CA ILE A 7 13.60 -4.14 -14.34
C ILE A 7 14.65 -3.03 -14.33
N TRP A 8 14.42 -1.99 -13.53
CA TRP A 8 15.31 -0.84 -13.42
C TRP A 8 15.92 -0.76 -12.01
N LYS A 9 17.23 -0.48 -11.95
CA LYS A 9 17.89 -0.06 -10.72
C LYS A 9 17.84 1.47 -10.68
N ILE A 10 17.20 2.02 -9.64
CA ILE A 10 17.13 3.46 -9.41
C ILE A 10 17.70 3.80 -8.03
N GLU A 11 18.24 5.01 -7.93
CA GLU A 11 18.62 5.64 -6.66
C GLU A 11 17.62 6.76 -6.39
N VAL A 12 17.18 6.89 -5.14
CA VAL A 12 16.16 7.85 -4.72
C VAL A 12 16.65 8.61 -3.49
N GLU A 13 16.18 9.86 -3.35
CA GLU A 13 16.42 10.73 -2.20
C GLU A 13 15.07 11.20 -1.67
N ASP A 14 14.86 11.07 -0.35
CA ASP A 14 13.65 11.51 0.37
C ASP A 14 12.30 11.12 -0.27
N PHE A 15 12.23 9.92 -0.85
CA PHE A 15 11.02 9.46 -1.52
C PHE A 15 9.93 9.10 -0.48
N PRO A 16 8.81 9.84 -0.42
CA PRO A 16 7.78 9.60 0.57
C PRO A 16 7.05 8.28 0.28
N ALA A 17 6.82 7.50 1.33
CA ALA A 17 6.07 6.25 1.24
C ALA A 17 5.26 6.02 2.53
N PHE A 18 4.26 5.16 2.42
CA PHE A 18 3.45 4.70 3.54
C PHE A 18 3.66 3.20 3.74
N ILE A 19 3.75 2.77 5.00
CA ILE A 19 3.73 1.34 5.34
C ILE A 19 2.28 0.86 5.23
N LEU A 20 2.01 -0.02 4.28
CA LEU A 20 0.68 -0.58 4.05
C LEU A 20 0.49 -1.92 4.78
N VAL A 21 1.52 -2.76 4.76
CA VAL A 21 1.57 -4.04 5.46
C VAL A 21 2.90 -4.15 6.19
N ASP A 22 2.87 -4.60 7.44
CA ASP A 22 4.08 -4.86 8.24
C ASP A 22 4.37 -6.35 8.43
N ASP A 23 5.49 -6.67 9.06
CA ASP A 23 5.96 -8.02 9.35
C ASP A 23 5.23 -8.69 10.54
N LYS A 24 4.31 -7.97 11.19
CA LYS A 24 3.49 -8.44 12.32
C LYS A 24 2.07 -8.82 11.89
N GLY A 25 1.75 -8.69 10.61
CA GLY A 25 0.45 -9.00 10.04
C GLY A 25 -0.55 -7.83 10.10
N ASN A 26 -0.09 -6.60 10.38
CA ASN A 26 -0.96 -5.44 10.27
C ASN A 26 -1.13 -5.03 8.81
N ASP A 27 -2.37 -4.78 8.39
CA ASP A 27 -2.72 -4.29 7.05
C ASP A 27 -3.60 -3.04 7.18
N PHE A 28 -3.13 -1.92 6.62
CA PHE A 28 -3.80 -0.62 6.66
C PHE A 28 -5.20 -0.64 6.05
N PHE A 29 -5.39 -1.33 4.92
CA PHE A 29 -6.66 -1.33 4.18
C PHE A 29 -7.69 -2.28 4.79
N GLN A 30 -7.25 -3.36 5.45
CA GLN A 30 -8.16 -4.23 6.21
C GLN A 30 -8.82 -3.49 7.37
N GLN A 31 -8.08 -2.60 8.05
CA GLN A 31 -8.62 -1.79 9.14
C GLN A 31 -9.67 -0.80 8.65
N ILE A 32 -9.46 -0.17 7.49
CA ILE A 32 -10.44 0.76 6.89
C ILE A 32 -11.69 0.00 6.48
N THR A 33 -11.54 -1.10 5.76
CA THR A 33 -12.67 -1.93 5.31
C THR A 33 -13.51 -2.37 6.51
N SER A 34 -12.87 -2.87 7.58
CA SER A 34 -13.54 -3.26 8.82
C SER A 34 -14.34 -2.11 9.45
N LYS A 35 -13.76 -0.91 9.53
CA LYS A 35 -14.44 0.28 10.10
C LYS A 35 -15.58 0.77 9.21
N CYS A 36 -15.42 0.68 7.89
CA CYS A 36 -16.41 1.10 6.91
C CYS A 36 -17.58 0.14 6.77
N ASN A 37 -17.47 -1.12 7.22
CA ASN A 37 -18.60 -2.07 7.21
C ASN A 37 -19.84 -1.53 7.95
N ASN A 38 -19.65 -0.63 8.93
CA ASN A 38 -20.75 0.02 9.64
C ASN A 38 -21.13 1.40 9.05
N CYS A 39 -20.38 1.90 8.06
CA CYS A 39 -20.63 3.16 7.37
C CYS A 39 -21.65 2.93 6.24
N GLY A 40 -22.92 2.86 6.63
CA GLY A 40 -24.04 2.61 5.71
C GLY A 40 -25.28 2.05 6.41
N MET A 41 -25.12 1.63 7.67
CA MET A 41 -26.24 1.27 8.54
C MET A 41 -26.87 2.54 9.12
N LYS A 42 -27.68 3.22 8.29
CA LYS A 42 -28.80 4.05 8.77
C LYS A 42 -30.09 3.27 8.58
#